data_AF-A0A7H0HAR1-F1
#
_entry.id   AF-A0A7H0HAR1-F1
#
_cell.length_a   1.000
_cell.length_b   1.000
_cell.length_c   1.000
_cell.angle_alpha   90.00
_cell.angle_beta   90.00
_cell.angle_gamma   90.00
#
_symmetry.space_group_name_H-M   'P 1'
#
loop_
_entity.id
_entity.type
_entity.pdbx_description
1 polymer ?
#
loop_
_entity_poly.entity_id
_entity_poly.type
_entity_poly.pdbx_seq_one_letter_code
_entity_poly.pdbx_strand_id
1 'polypeptide(L)'
;MSRQPASAASSQGGTNVSTSLPPPPPPPGSTPPPHGSVPPSPRWVSQPAPPPPPPSPQPIGIVPEPPRFAEDSNAEGAKDFVVTVLLSFFLGMFGADRFYLGKTRSGVWKLVTFGGFGYWWLFDLVLTLIGRQRDAAGHRLQGYGAYKWTVWILAGSVFAASVIAGLIGAVWTIATGADTESASTSMTALMFPLAAGIAVLAFRYRRRRSGPKPVQAPAHPRDPLPPKIRTHVEKLSALRQAYVLQAAAGTDAAAPFVSQIESLIQNVTELFRRLGSKADASQRAYAVTEYDDVLSKLAGALDRDYILDVLMNPRFWDNPAERVASVQGALRAVDRQLVDNIRQVNADRGLEFQVGVEGIRDMR
;
A
#
# COMPACT_ATOMS: atom_id res chain seq x y z
N MET A 1 18.79 -72.41 -25.39
CA MET A 1 18.36 -71.30 -26.29
C MET A 1 18.42 -70.04 -25.45
N SER A 2 19.19 -68.98 -25.69
CA SER A 2 20.23 -68.66 -26.66
C SER A 2 21.25 -67.79 -25.92
N ARG A 3 22.47 -67.74 -26.45
CA ARG A 3 23.70 -67.29 -25.80
C ARG A 3 23.74 -65.78 -25.45
N GLN A 4 24.29 -65.51 -24.27
CA GLN A 4 25.20 -64.41 -23.88
C GLN A 4 26.23 -64.01 -24.97
N PRO A 5 27.14 -63.01 -24.77
CA PRO A 5 27.23 -61.93 -23.77
C PRO A 5 27.76 -60.57 -24.33
N ALA A 6 28.01 -59.62 -23.40
CA ALA A 6 29.10 -58.63 -23.38
C ALA A 6 29.09 -57.50 -24.44
N SER A 7 29.73 -56.35 -24.29
CA SER A 7 30.34 -55.52 -23.24
C SER A 7 30.97 -54.34 -24.02
N ALA A 8 31.29 -53.24 -23.33
CA ALA A 8 32.12 -52.11 -23.81
C ALA A 8 31.45 -51.21 -24.86
N ALA A 9 31.82 -49.94 -25.05
CA ALA A 9 32.49 -48.90 -24.29
C ALA A 9 32.48 -47.68 -25.25
N SER A 10 32.70 -46.49 -24.69
CA SER A 10 33.39 -45.36 -25.33
C SER A 10 32.77 -44.66 -26.58
N SER A 11 32.37 -43.41 -26.32
CA SER A 11 32.88 -42.18 -26.95
C SER A 11 32.36 -41.72 -28.32
N GLN A 12 32.38 -40.39 -28.45
CA GLN A 12 32.25 -39.54 -29.66
C GLN A 12 30.79 -39.25 -30.05
N GLY A 13 30.35 -37.99 -30.14
CA GLY A 13 31.07 -36.83 -30.68
C GLY A 13 30.61 -36.64 -32.12
N GLY A 14 29.52 -35.89 -32.34
CA GLY A 14 28.94 -35.68 -33.65
C GLY A 14 28.10 -34.41 -33.68
N THR A 15 28.72 -33.35 -34.16
CA THR A 15 28.16 -32.03 -34.42
C THR A 15 27.16 -32.09 -35.59
N ASN A 16 25.92 -31.67 -35.36
CA ASN A 16 24.95 -31.46 -36.44
C ASN A 16 25.28 -30.16 -37.18
N VAL A 17 25.98 -30.27 -38.30
CA VAL A 17 26.13 -29.22 -39.33
C VAL A 17 25.04 -29.45 -40.38
N SER A 18 24.05 -28.57 -40.44
CA SER A 18 23.12 -28.47 -41.59
C SER A 18 23.63 -27.42 -42.56
N THR A 19 24.27 -27.87 -43.63
CA THR A 19 24.60 -27.10 -44.84
C THR A 19 23.41 -27.12 -45.79
N SER A 20 22.81 -25.95 -46.10
CA SER A 20 21.86 -25.78 -47.20
C SER A 20 22.54 -25.12 -48.41
N LEU A 21 22.29 -25.67 -49.60
CA LEU A 21 22.92 -25.33 -50.89
C LEU A 21 22.54 -23.95 -51.46
N PRO A 22 23.37 -23.36 -52.35
CA PRO A 22 23.05 -22.15 -53.12
C PRO A 22 22.20 -22.41 -54.39
N PRO A 23 21.47 -21.39 -54.91
CA PRO A 23 20.62 -21.48 -56.12
C PRO A 23 21.38 -21.38 -57.46
N PRO A 24 20.79 -21.88 -58.58
CA PRO A 24 21.46 -22.01 -59.89
C PRO A 24 21.54 -20.72 -60.76
N PRO A 25 22.44 -20.68 -61.76
CA PRO A 25 22.77 -19.47 -62.55
C PRO A 25 21.81 -19.15 -63.72
N PRO A 26 21.79 -17.89 -64.21
CA PRO A 26 20.95 -17.43 -65.33
C PRO A 26 21.54 -17.75 -66.73
N PRO A 27 20.70 -17.76 -67.80
CA PRO A 27 21.08 -18.16 -69.16
C PRO A 27 21.88 -17.10 -69.95
N PRO A 28 22.69 -17.49 -70.95
CA PRO A 28 23.57 -16.59 -71.68
C PRO A 28 22.94 -16.03 -72.99
N GLY A 29 23.24 -14.76 -73.28
CA GLY A 29 23.32 -14.25 -74.66
C GLY A 29 22.37 -13.11 -75.05
N SER A 30 22.86 -11.87 -75.00
CA SER A 30 22.68 -10.90 -76.10
C SER A 30 23.72 -9.78 -75.98
N THR A 31 24.40 -9.56 -77.08
CA THR A 31 25.56 -8.67 -77.33
C THR A 31 25.15 -7.20 -77.58
N PRO A 32 26.09 -6.23 -77.56
CA PRO A 32 25.80 -4.79 -77.48
C PRO A 32 25.82 -4.07 -78.85
N PRO A 33 25.27 -2.84 -78.95
CA PRO A 33 25.66 -1.87 -79.98
C PRO A 33 26.32 -0.58 -79.42
N PRO A 34 26.97 0.23 -80.28
CA PRO A 34 28.13 1.06 -79.92
C PRO A 34 27.88 2.59 -79.81
N HIS A 35 28.93 3.29 -79.39
CA HIS A 35 29.11 4.74 -79.15
C HIS A 35 28.27 5.75 -79.95
N GLY A 36 27.74 6.78 -79.26
CA GLY A 36 27.21 7.99 -79.89
C GLY A 36 26.87 9.13 -78.91
N SER A 37 27.69 10.19 -78.93
CA SER A 37 27.44 11.61 -78.58
C SER A 37 26.43 11.99 -77.47
N VAL A 38 26.94 12.60 -76.40
CA VAL A 38 26.19 13.32 -75.36
C VAL A 38 25.64 14.66 -75.90
N PRO A 39 24.33 14.94 -75.86
CA PRO A 39 23.79 16.29 -76.00
C PRO A 39 23.75 17.02 -74.64
N PRO A 40 23.86 18.37 -74.60
CA PRO A 40 23.87 19.14 -73.35
C PRO A 40 22.48 19.14 -72.71
N SER A 41 22.45 19.01 -71.38
CA SER A 41 21.24 19.04 -70.58
C SER A 41 20.56 20.43 -70.61
N PRO A 42 19.22 20.50 -70.65
CA PRO A 42 18.51 21.76 -70.65
C PRO A 42 18.65 22.49 -69.31
N ARG A 43 19.01 23.77 -69.40
CA ARG A 43 19.09 24.72 -68.29
C ARG A 43 17.68 24.98 -67.76
N TRP A 44 17.30 24.29 -66.70
CA TRP A 44 16.05 24.57 -66.00
C TRP A 44 16.09 25.99 -65.45
N VAL A 45 15.22 26.83 -66.00
CA VAL A 45 14.94 28.18 -65.49
C VAL A 45 14.31 28.00 -64.11
N SER A 46 14.94 28.56 -63.07
CA SER A 46 14.42 28.52 -61.70
C SER A 46 13.09 29.27 -61.64
N GLN A 47 11.98 28.53 -61.51
CA GLN A 47 10.70 29.12 -61.10
C GLN A 47 10.82 29.58 -59.64
N PRO A 48 10.35 30.78 -59.28
CA PRO A 48 10.26 31.20 -57.89
C PRO A 48 9.31 30.24 -57.14
N ALA A 49 9.72 29.82 -55.94
CA ALA A 49 8.97 28.87 -55.14
C ALA A 49 7.53 29.35 -54.88
N PRO A 50 6.51 28.47 -54.96
CA PRO A 50 5.17 28.83 -54.56
C PRO A 50 5.15 29.25 -53.08
N PRO A 51 4.29 30.21 -52.69
CA PRO A 51 4.16 30.62 -51.29
C PRO A 51 3.80 29.41 -50.42
N PRO A 52 4.30 29.34 -49.18
CA PRO A 52 4.02 28.21 -48.31
C PRO A 52 2.50 28.04 -48.13
N PRO A 53 1.99 26.80 -48.12
CA PRO A 53 0.58 26.55 -47.87
C PRO A 53 0.19 27.14 -46.50
N PRO A 54 -1.06 27.63 -46.35
CA PRO A 54 -1.55 28.08 -45.06
C PRO A 54 -1.35 26.97 -44.02
N PRO A 55 -1.01 27.30 -42.76
CA PRO A 55 -0.77 26.28 -41.75
C PRO A 55 -2.00 25.38 -41.68
N SER A 56 -1.78 24.09 -41.90
CA SER A 56 -2.77 23.05 -41.64
C SER A 56 -3.42 23.33 -40.28
N PRO A 57 -4.74 23.20 -40.10
CA PRO A 57 -5.32 23.26 -38.77
C PRO A 57 -4.57 22.24 -37.93
N GLN A 58 -3.75 22.76 -37.02
CA GLN A 58 -3.00 21.94 -36.08
C GLN A 58 -4.04 21.01 -35.46
N PRO A 59 -3.73 19.71 -35.26
CA PRO A 59 -4.55 18.91 -34.36
C PRO A 59 -4.64 19.78 -33.11
N ILE A 60 -5.85 20.23 -32.77
CA ILE A 60 -6.11 21.05 -31.60
C ILE A 60 -5.31 20.37 -30.53
N GLY A 61 -4.18 21.00 -30.15
CA GLY A 61 -3.27 20.42 -29.18
C GLY A 61 -4.20 20.02 -28.07
N ILE A 62 -4.19 18.74 -27.68
CA ILE A 62 -5.01 18.23 -26.59
C ILE A 62 -4.89 19.32 -25.55
N VAL A 63 -5.92 20.16 -25.42
CA VAL A 63 -6.03 21.04 -24.28
C VAL A 63 -5.90 20.00 -23.21
N PRO A 64 -4.82 19.98 -22.40
CA PRO A 64 -4.71 18.98 -21.36
C PRO A 64 -6.02 19.15 -20.65
N GLU A 65 -6.90 18.16 -20.84
CA GLU A 65 -8.24 18.19 -20.32
C GLU A 65 -7.96 18.47 -18.86
N PRO A 66 -8.33 19.66 -18.33
CA PRO A 66 -7.82 20.13 -17.04
C PRO A 66 -8.06 18.95 -16.14
N PRO A 67 -7.00 18.32 -15.58
CA PRO A 67 -6.98 16.90 -15.29
C PRO A 67 -8.36 16.59 -14.81
N ARG A 68 -9.15 15.85 -15.62
CA ARG A 68 -10.31 15.20 -15.02
C ARG A 68 -9.59 14.34 -14.01
N PHE A 69 -9.45 14.90 -12.80
CA PHE A 69 -9.24 14.15 -11.62
C PHE A 69 -10.30 13.09 -11.85
N ALA A 70 -9.87 11.87 -12.15
CA ALA A 70 -10.60 10.76 -11.59
C ALA A 70 -10.64 11.19 -10.13
N GLU A 71 -11.71 11.89 -9.74
CA GLU A 71 -11.90 12.38 -8.39
C GLU A 71 -11.68 11.12 -7.62
N ASP A 72 -10.54 11.06 -6.93
CA ASP A 72 -10.14 9.87 -6.22
C ASP A 72 -11.31 9.65 -5.30
N SER A 73 -12.18 8.69 -5.62
CA SER A 73 -13.43 8.44 -4.86
C SER A 73 -13.13 7.93 -3.43
N ASN A 74 -11.83 7.93 -3.08
CA ASN A 74 -11.22 7.63 -1.81
C ASN A 74 -10.48 8.82 -1.17
N ALA A 75 -10.34 9.97 -1.85
CA ALA A 75 -9.84 11.20 -1.23
C ALA A 75 -10.75 11.59 -0.07
N GLU A 76 -10.15 12.05 1.04
CA GLU A 76 -10.90 12.61 2.16
C GLU A 76 -11.48 13.96 1.72
N GLY A 77 -12.79 14.06 1.66
CA GLY A 77 -13.51 15.28 1.31
C GLY A 77 -13.56 16.25 2.49
N ALA A 78 -13.87 17.52 2.23
CA ALA A 78 -13.92 18.59 3.23
C ALA A 78 -15.07 18.47 4.27
N LYS A 79 -15.80 17.35 4.29
CA LYS A 79 -16.97 17.12 5.15
C LYS A 79 -16.60 16.21 6.30
N ASP A 80 -16.87 16.67 7.51
CA ASP A 80 -16.49 15.98 8.73
C ASP A 80 -17.37 14.78 9.04
N PHE A 81 -16.73 13.65 9.36
CA PHE A 81 -17.42 12.42 9.76
C PHE A 81 -18.25 12.61 11.03
N VAL A 82 -17.67 13.24 12.05
CA VAL A 82 -18.33 13.44 13.35
C VAL A 82 -19.54 14.34 13.20
N VAL A 83 -19.43 15.45 12.45
CA VAL A 83 -20.55 16.36 12.18
C VAL A 83 -21.67 15.62 11.46
N THR A 84 -21.34 14.78 10.48
CA THR A 84 -22.32 13.97 9.74
C THR A 84 -23.04 12.97 10.65
N VAL A 85 -22.32 12.30 11.56
CA VAL A 85 -22.92 11.39 12.56
C VAL A 85 -23.87 12.14 13.50
N LEU A 86 -23.46 13.32 13.99
CA LEU A 86 -24.31 14.14 14.86
C LEU A 86 -25.56 14.64 14.12
N LEU A 87 -25.42 15.10 12.88
CA LEU A 87 -26.55 15.51 12.04
C LEU A 87 -27.50 14.35 11.76
N SER A 88 -26.97 13.16 11.47
CA SER A 88 -27.79 11.96 11.23
C SER A 88 -28.53 11.52 12.49
N PHE A 89 -27.89 11.61 13.66
CA PHE A 89 -28.50 11.24 14.93
C PHE A 89 -29.59 12.23 15.38
N PHE A 90 -29.29 13.53 15.45
CA PHE A 90 -30.21 14.55 15.98
C PHE A 90 -31.23 15.06 14.95
N LEU A 91 -30.85 15.06 13.67
CA LEU A 91 -31.59 15.76 12.61
C LEU A 91 -31.81 14.87 11.36
N GLY A 92 -31.55 13.56 11.47
CA GLY A 92 -31.69 12.61 10.38
C GLY A 92 -33.13 12.25 10.03
N MET A 93 -34.10 12.47 10.92
CA MET A 93 -35.53 12.35 10.61
C MET A 93 -35.97 13.40 9.55
N PHE A 94 -35.30 14.55 9.55
CA PHE A 94 -35.48 15.62 8.55
C PHE A 94 -34.50 15.51 7.36
N GLY A 95 -33.59 14.53 7.36
CA GLY A 95 -32.63 14.29 6.29
C GLY A 95 -31.47 15.30 6.21
N ALA A 96 -31.17 16.02 7.29
CA ALA A 96 -30.13 17.06 7.34
C ALA A 96 -28.72 16.53 7.00
N ASP A 97 -28.42 15.29 7.37
CA ASP A 97 -27.20 14.58 7.01
C ASP A 97 -27.02 14.50 5.49
N ARG A 98 -28.07 14.17 4.74
CA ARG A 98 -28.02 14.12 3.27
C ARG A 98 -27.94 15.49 2.60
N PHE A 99 -28.55 16.51 3.20
CA PHE A 99 -28.37 17.89 2.75
C PHE A 99 -26.92 18.36 2.96
N TYR A 100 -26.31 18.02 4.10
CA TYR A 100 -24.90 18.31 4.40
C TYR A 100 -23.93 17.59 3.46
N LEU A 101 -24.25 16.34 3.09
CA LEU A 101 -23.47 15.58 2.10
C LEU A 101 -23.62 16.13 0.66
N GLY A 102 -24.60 17.00 0.40
CA GLY A 102 -24.89 17.57 -0.92
C GLY A 102 -25.85 16.73 -1.77
N LYS A 103 -26.51 15.73 -1.18
CA LYS A 103 -27.44 14.80 -1.86
C LYS A 103 -28.88 15.29 -1.76
N THR A 104 -29.13 16.53 -2.20
CA THR A 104 -30.39 17.28 -2.05
C THR A 104 -31.60 16.52 -2.60
N ARG A 105 -31.48 15.84 -3.76
CA ARG A 105 -32.60 15.07 -4.35
C ARG A 105 -33.07 13.94 -3.42
N SER A 106 -32.13 13.21 -2.80
CA SER A 106 -32.49 12.12 -1.87
C SER A 106 -32.94 12.60 -0.49
N GLY A 107 -32.51 13.79 -0.06
CA GLY A 107 -33.02 14.46 1.15
C GLY A 107 -34.47 14.93 0.99
N VAL A 108 -34.82 15.48 -0.18
CA VAL A 108 -36.19 15.89 -0.50
C VAL A 108 -37.13 14.68 -0.56
N TRP A 109 -36.69 13.54 -1.13
CA TRP A 109 -37.47 12.30 -1.11
C TRP A 109 -37.73 11.78 0.32
N LYS A 110 -36.76 11.90 1.23
CA LYS A 110 -36.96 11.58 2.66
C LYS A 110 -38.01 12.50 3.29
N LEU A 111 -38.02 13.80 2.97
CA LEU A 111 -39.01 14.74 3.51
C LEU A 111 -40.42 14.49 2.98
N VAL A 112 -40.57 14.21 1.68
CA VAL A 112 -41.86 13.91 1.05
C VAL A 112 -42.50 12.63 1.58
N THR A 113 -41.67 11.66 1.99
CA THR A 113 -42.12 10.40 2.62
C THR A 113 -42.30 10.51 4.14
N PHE A 114 -42.30 11.73 4.71
CA PHE A 114 -42.34 11.96 6.18
C PHE A 114 -41.27 11.16 6.94
N GLY A 115 -40.05 11.08 6.38
CA GLY A 115 -38.95 10.32 6.98
C GLY A 115 -39.18 8.81 7.03
N GLY A 116 -40.17 8.30 6.28
CA GLY A 116 -40.57 6.89 6.15
C GLY A 116 -40.49 6.09 7.44
N PHE A 117 -41.24 6.52 8.46
CA PHE A 117 -41.45 5.81 9.72
C PHE A 117 -40.16 5.39 10.48
N GLY A 118 -39.06 6.12 10.29
CA GLY A 118 -37.79 5.86 11.01
C GLY A 118 -36.89 4.81 10.37
N TYR A 119 -37.37 4.05 9.38
CA TYR A 119 -36.53 3.10 8.63
C TYR A 119 -35.42 3.82 7.85
N TRP A 120 -35.76 4.94 7.23
CA TRP A 120 -34.84 5.81 6.50
C TRP A 120 -33.80 6.49 7.39
N TRP A 121 -34.15 6.73 8.66
CA TRP A 121 -33.23 7.26 9.66
C TRP A 121 -32.22 6.19 10.09
N LEU A 122 -32.68 4.99 10.43
CA LEU A 122 -31.82 3.88 10.86
C LEU A 122 -30.84 3.46 9.76
N PHE A 123 -31.33 3.34 8.52
CA PHE A 123 -30.49 2.96 7.38
C PHE A 123 -29.36 3.97 7.15
N ASP A 124 -29.64 5.27 7.21
CA ASP A 124 -28.63 6.32 7.00
C ASP A 124 -27.64 6.41 8.16
N LEU A 125 -28.11 6.23 9.39
CA LEU A 125 -27.26 6.18 10.57
C LEU A 125 -26.28 5.01 10.50
N VAL A 126 -26.76 3.81 10.13
CA VAL A 126 -25.93 2.61 9.94
C VAL A 126 -24.94 2.79 8.79
N LEU A 127 -25.37 3.32 7.65
CA LEU A 127 -24.49 3.65 6.52
C LEU A 127 -23.39 4.64 6.90
N THR A 128 -23.72 5.61 7.74
CA THR A 128 -22.76 6.59 8.25
C THR A 128 -21.79 5.92 9.23
N LEU A 129 -22.27 5.16 10.21
CA LEU A 129 -21.43 4.45 11.19
C LEU A 129 -20.44 3.47 10.54
N ILE A 130 -20.86 2.75 9.49
CA ILE A 130 -20.00 1.81 8.75
C ILE A 130 -19.02 2.57 7.81
N GLY A 131 -19.11 3.91 7.72
CA GLY A 131 -18.21 4.72 6.90
C GLY A 131 -18.42 4.55 5.40
N ARG A 132 -19.59 4.06 4.99
CA ARG A 132 -19.98 3.89 3.58
C ARG A 132 -20.66 5.14 3.01
N GLN A 133 -20.93 6.15 3.83
CA GLN A 133 -21.38 7.45 3.34
C GLN A 133 -20.26 8.16 2.59
N ARG A 134 -20.56 8.49 1.34
CA ARG A 134 -19.77 9.35 0.47
C ARG A 134 -20.49 10.66 0.26
N ASP A 135 -19.73 11.73 0.05
CA ASP A 135 -20.31 13.02 -0.26
C ASP A 135 -20.78 13.10 -1.74
N ALA A 136 -21.37 14.23 -2.14
CA ALA A 136 -21.85 14.46 -3.50
C ALA A 136 -20.75 14.40 -4.58
N ALA A 137 -19.48 14.62 -4.21
CA ALA A 137 -18.31 14.47 -5.06
C ALA A 137 -17.72 13.05 -5.04
N GLY A 138 -18.33 12.13 -4.28
CA GLY A 138 -17.86 10.75 -4.16
C GLY A 138 -16.69 10.57 -3.17
N HIS A 139 -16.30 11.62 -2.45
CA HIS A 139 -15.20 11.60 -1.48
C HIS A 139 -15.63 10.99 -0.14
N ARG A 140 -14.65 10.47 0.64
CA ARG A 140 -14.87 9.89 1.97
C ARG A 140 -14.93 11.00 3.03
N LEU A 141 -15.67 10.77 4.11
CA LEU A 141 -15.78 11.72 5.21
C LEU A 141 -14.46 11.85 5.98
N GLN A 142 -14.01 13.09 6.22
CA GLN A 142 -12.77 13.38 6.92
C GLN A 142 -12.78 12.86 8.36
N GLY A 143 -11.67 12.24 8.79
CA GLY A 143 -11.48 11.82 10.18
C GLY A 143 -12.13 10.48 10.58
N TYR A 144 -12.74 9.74 9.65
CA TYR A 144 -13.36 8.44 9.94
C TYR A 144 -12.41 7.47 10.69
N GLY A 145 -11.16 7.32 10.22
CA GLY A 145 -10.18 6.42 10.83
C GLY A 145 -9.80 6.79 12.27
N ALA A 146 -9.81 8.09 12.61
CA ALA A 146 -9.47 8.60 13.93
C ALA A 146 -10.61 8.43 14.94
N TYR A 147 -11.86 8.57 14.49
CA TYR A 147 -13.03 8.62 15.36
C TYR A 147 -13.90 7.36 15.33
N LYS A 148 -13.69 6.42 14.40
CA LYS A 148 -14.53 5.20 14.28
C LYS A 148 -14.72 4.49 15.62
N TRP A 149 -13.63 4.25 16.37
CA TRP A 149 -13.70 3.52 17.63
C TRP A 149 -14.44 4.31 18.72
N THR A 150 -14.27 5.63 18.73
CA THR A 150 -14.99 6.53 19.63
C THR A 150 -16.49 6.54 19.33
N VAL A 151 -16.87 6.54 18.05
CA VAL A 151 -18.28 6.50 17.62
C VAL A 151 -18.92 5.15 17.92
N TRP A 152 -18.23 4.03 17.73
CA TRP A 152 -18.74 2.70 18.09
C TRP A 152 -18.94 2.53 19.60
N ILE A 153 -18.00 3.02 20.42
CA ILE A 153 -18.16 3.02 21.88
C ILE A 153 -19.36 3.88 22.30
N LEU A 154 -19.48 5.08 21.73
CA LEU A 154 -20.59 5.97 22.05
C LEU A 154 -21.94 5.36 21.65
N ALA A 155 -22.04 4.84 20.42
CA ALA A 155 -23.24 4.17 19.93
C ALA A 155 -23.61 2.94 20.79
N GLY A 156 -22.61 2.11 21.13
CA GLY A 156 -22.80 0.96 22.02
C GLY A 156 -23.26 1.36 23.43
N SER A 157 -22.70 2.44 23.98
CA SER A 157 -23.08 2.96 25.30
C SER A 157 -24.53 3.50 25.33
N VAL A 158 -24.94 4.19 24.27
CA VAL A 158 -26.32 4.68 24.13
C VAL A 158 -27.29 3.52 24.00
N PHE A 159 -26.96 2.52 23.17
CA PHE A 159 -27.78 1.31 23.02
C PHE A 159 -27.91 0.53 24.34
N ALA A 160 -26.79 0.32 25.05
CA ALA A 160 -26.80 -0.36 26.34
C ALA A 160 -27.65 0.39 27.38
N ALA A 161 -27.57 1.72 27.43
CA ALA A 161 -28.40 2.53 28.32
C ALA A 161 -29.90 2.40 27.98
N SER A 162 -30.26 2.39 26.69
CA SER A 162 -31.66 2.18 26.26
C SER A 162 -32.19 0.80 26.62
N VAL A 163 -31.38 -0.26 26.48
CA VAL A 163 -31.77 -1.63 26.88
C VAL A 163 -31.96 -1.72 28.40
N ILE A 164 -31.04 -1.14 29.18
CA ILE A 164 -31.13 -1.14 30.65
C ILE A 164 -32.38 -0.36 31.09
N ALA A 165 -32.64 0.81 30.52
CA ALA A 165 -33.84 1.58 30.82
C ALA A 165 -35.13 0.80 30.48
N GLY A 166 -35.15 0.10 29.35
CA GLY A 166 -36.28 -0.75 28.95
C GLY A 166 -36.52 -1.92 29.90
N LEU A 167 -35.45 -2.59 30.35
CA LEU A 167 -35.52 -3.68 31.33
C LEU A 167 -36.00 -3.17 32.70
N ILE A 168 -35.50 -2.02 33.16
CA ILE A 168 -35.94 -1.39 34.41
C ILE A 168 -37.43 -1.01 34.31
N GLY A 169 -37.84 -0.43 33.18
CA GLY A 169 -39.24 -0.11 32.90
C GLY A 169 -40.13 -1.35 33.00
N ALA A 170 -39.75 -2.44 32.31
CA ALA A 170 -40.49 -3.70 32.33
C ALA A 170 -40.60 -4.32 33.74
N VAL A 171 -39.50 -4.32 34.50
CA VAL A 171 -39.51 -4.79 35.90
C VAL A 171 -40.42 -3.92 36.76
N TRP A 172 -40.42 -2.60 36.57
CA TRP A 172 -41.28 -1.69 37.30
C TRP A 172 -42.77 -1.90 36.97
N THR A 173 -43.12 -2.12 35.69
CA THR A 173 -44.48 -2.44 35.27
C THR A 173 -44.97 -3.74 35.89
N ILE A 174 -44.13 -4.78 35.92
CA ILE A 174 -44.45 -6.08 36.53
C ILE A 174 -44.60 -5.96 38.05
N ALA A 175 -43.73 -5.18 38.72
CA ALA A 175 -43.72 -5.06 40.17
C ALA A 175 -44.87 -4.20 40.72
N THR A 176 -45.37 -3.24 39.95
CA THR A 176 -46.38 -2.26 40.41
C THR A 176 -47.76 -2.46 39.82
N GLY A 177 -47.89 -3.27 38.76
CA GLY A 177 -49.16 -3.49 38.05
C GLY A 177 -49.70 -2.22 37.38
N ALA A 178 -48.86 -1.21 37.16
CA ALA A 178 -49.25 0.09 36.63
C ALA A 178 -49.55 0.03 35.12
N ASP A 179 -50.66 0.63 34.72
CA ASP A 179 -51.04 0.79 33.31
C ASP A 179 -50.03 1.70 32.59
N THR A 180 -49.58 1.27 31.41
CA THR A 180 -48.45 1.81 30.62
C THR A 180 -48.49 3.31 30.29
N GLU A 181 -49.57 4.02 30.56
CA GLU A 181 -49.73 5.43 30.22
C GLU A 181 -49.12 6.40 31.25
N SER A 182 -49.00 6.01 32.52
CA SER A 182 -48.58 6.93 33.60
C SER A 182 -47.06 6.97 33.86
N ALA A 183 -46.29 6.05 33.28
CA ALA A 183 -44.86 5.87 33.54
C ALA A 183 -43.92 6.52 32.50
N SER A 184 -44.45 6.97 31.36
CA SER A 184 -43.65 7.27 30.17
C SER A 184 -43.03 8.68 30.15
N THR A 185 -43.56 9.64 30.92
CA THR A 185 -43.18 11.06 30.81
C THR A 185 -42.09 11.50 31.80
N SER A 186 -41.99 10.86 32.97
CA SER A 186 -41.12 11.33 34.07
C SER A 186 -39.77 10.60 34.15
N MET A 187 -39.66 9.36 33.64
CA MET A 187 -38.44 8.57 33.75
C MET A 187 -37.49 8.69 32.54
N THR A 188 -38.01 9.10 31.38
CA THR A 188 -37.24 9.35 30.15
C THR A 188 -36.50 10.70 30.18
N ALA A 189 -37.06 11.69 30.88
CA ALA A 189 -36.51 13.05 30.95
C ALA A 189 -35.22 13.19 31.79
N LEU A 190 -34.98 12.30 32.76
CA LEU A 190 -33.82 12.37 33.67
C LEU A 190 -32.60 11.54 33.23
N MET A 191 -32.75 10.63 32.27
CA MET A 191 -31.68 9.69 31.88
C MET A 191 -30.83 10.14 30.68
N PHE A 192 -31.33 11.04 29.82
CA PHE A 192 -30.53 11.67 28.77
C PHE A 192 -29.32 12.48 29.26
N PRO A 193 -29.41 13.29 30.34
CA PRO A 193 -28.24 14.05 30.83
C PRO A 193 -27.19 13.19 31.55
N LEU A 194 -27.57 12.04 32.13
CA LEU A 194 -26.63 11.19 32.88
C LEU A 194 -25.68 10.39 31.96
N ALA A 195 -26.20 9.87 30.84
CA ALA A 195 -25.38 9.22 29.82
C ALA A 195 -24.46 10.22 29.10
N ALA A 196 -24.95 11.44 28.84
CA ALA A 196 -24.12 12.54 28.32
C ALA A 196 -23.02 12.94 29.32
N GLY A 197 -23.31 12.92 30.63
CA GLY A 197 -22.35 13.21 31.69
C GLY A 197 -21.20 12.19 31.76
N ILE A 198 -21.49 10.89 31.66
CA ILE A 198 -20.47 9.83 31.64
C ILE A 198 -19.62 9.91 30.37
N ALA A 199 -20.24 10.19 29.22
CA ALA A 199 -19.52 10.40 27.96
C ALA A 199 -18.63 11.65 28.00
N VAL A 200 -19.09 12.77 28.59
CA VAL A 200 -18.30 13.99 28.79
C VAL A 200 -17.18 13.78 29.82
N LEU A 201 -17.40 12.97 30.86
CA LEU A 201 -16.39 12.64 31.85
C LEU A 201 -15.32 11.70 31.28
N ALA A 202 -15.71 10.70 30.50
CA ALA A 202 -14.80 9.84 29.73
C ALA A 202 -14.03 10.63 28.67
N PHE A 203 -14.69 11.58 28.00
CA PHE A 203 -14.07 12.51 27.07
C PHE A 203 -13.06 13.43 27.77
N ARG A 204 -13.40 13.97 28.95
CA ARG A 204 -12.53 14.86 29.74
C ARG A 204 -11.36 14.11 30.38
N TYR A 205 -11.57 12.86 30.82
CA TYR A 205 -10.52 11.97 31.32
C TYR A 205 -9.55 11.57 30.19
N ARG A 206 -10.08 11.26 28.99
CA ARG A 206 -9.28 10.97 27.81
C ARG A 206 -8.57 12.22 27.25
N ARG A 207 -9.16 13.41 27.38
CA ARG A 207 -8.54 14.71 27.00
C ARG A 207 -7.46 15.17 28.00
N ARG A 208 -7.47 14.69 29.25
CA ARG A 208 -6.35 14.91 30.19
C ARG A 208 -5.18 13.95 29.98
N ARG A 209 -5.41 12.75 29.41
CA ARG A 209 -4.33 11.84 28.96
C ARG A 209 -3.90 12.09 27.51
N SER A 210 -4.75 12.71 26.71
CA SER A 210 -4.40 13.24 25.39
C SER A 210 -4.07 14.71 25.58
N GLY A 211 -2.85 15.00 26.06
CA GLY A 211 -2.31 16.35 25.95
C GLY A 211 -2.53 16.89 24.53
N PRO A 212 -2.65 18.21 24.32
CA PRO A 212 -2.75 18.76 22.97
C PRO A 212 -1.66 18.09 22.12
N LYS A 213 -2.07 17.34 21.07
CA LYS A 213 -1.12 16.93 20.04
C LYS A 213 -0.43 18.24 19.65
N PRO A 214 0.91 18.32 19.72
CA PRO A 214 1.58 19.53 19.29
C PRO A 214 1.02 19.86 17.91
N VAL A 215 0.55 21.11 17.74
CA VAL A 215 0.43 21.72 16.41
C VAL A 215 1.66 21.26 15.67
N GLN A 216 1.49 20.60 14.52
CA GLN A 216 2.61 20.12 13.73
C GLN A 216 3.56 21.30 13.55
N ALA A 217 4.63 21.32 14.35
CA ALA A 217 5.75 22.18 14.13
C ALA A 217 6.20 21.89 12.69
N PRO A 218 6.62 22.90 11.92
CA PRO A 218 7.09 22.71 10.56
C PRO A 218 8.00 21.49 10.57
N ALA A 219 7.68 20.54 9.69
CA ALA A 219 8.27 19.22 9.62
C ALA A 219 9.75 19.28 10.03
N HIS A 220 10.07 18.88 11.26
CA HIS A 220 11.41 18.37 11.53
C HIS A 220 11.60 17.29 10.49
N PRO A 221 12.72 17.28 9.73
CA PRO A 221 12.92 16.39 8.58
C PRO A 221 12.37 15.01 8.92
N ARG A 222 11.19 14.70 8.37
CA ARG A 222 10.32 13.65 8.94
C ARG A 222 11.09 12.35 8.82
N ASP A 223 11.57 11.85 9.95
CA ASP A 223 12.28 10.59 10.01
C ASP A 223 11.39 9.51 9.35
N PRO A 224 11.82 8.96 8.19
CA PRO A 224 10.97 8.06 7.42
C PRO A 224 10.75 6.72 8.15
N LEU A 225 11.61 6.39 9.11
CA LEU A 225 11.70 5.08 9.72
C LEU A 225 10.98 5.00 11.08
N PRO A 226 10.09 4.02 11.26
CA PRO A 226 9.55 3.67 12.57
C PRO A 226 10.66 3.29 13.57
N PRO A 227 10.50 3.55 14.89
CA PRO A 227 11.57 3.37 15.87
C PRO A 227 12.22 1.99 15.88
N LYS A 228 11.41 0.91 15.81
CA LYS A 228 11.91 -0.47 15.76
C LYS A 228 12.80 -0.73 14.55
N ILE A 229 12.34 -0.31 13.37
CA ILE A 229 13.07 -0.50 12.11
C ILE A 229 14.36 0.32 12.11
N ARG A 230 14.33 1.53 12.67
CA ARG A 230 15.52 2.36 12.82
C ARG A 230 16.61 1.65 13.62
N THR A 231 16.26 1.05 14.76
CA THR A 231 17.22 0.29 15.57
C THR A 231 17.88 -0.83 14.76
N HIS A 232 17.11 -1.55 13.95
CA HIS A 232 17.67 -2.59 13.07
C HIS A 232 18.56 -2.01 11.96
N VAL A 233 18.17 -0.90 11.34
CA VAL A 233 18.98 -0.21 10.32
C VAL A 233 20.30 0.31 10.90
N GLU A 234 20.28 0.85 12.10
CA GLU A 234 21.49 1.28 12.83
C GLU A 234 22.40 0.08 13.12
N LYS A 235 21.84 -1.05 13.60
CA LYS A 235 22.59 -2.29 13.82
C LYS A 235 23.21 -2.83 12.53
N LEU A 236 22.45 -2.88 11.43
CA LEU A 236 22.95 -3.30 10.12
C LEU A 236 24.05 -2.36 9.60
N SER A 237 23.93 -1.05 9.84
CA SER A 237 24.96 -0.08 9.47
C SER A 237 26.27 -0.30 10.24
N ALA A 238 26.18 -0.60 11.54
CA ALA A 238 27.34 -0.96 12.35
C ALA A 238 27.97 -2.30 11.90
N LEU A 239 27.14 -3.30 11.56
CA LEU A 239 27.62 -4.56 11.01
C LEU A 239 28.33 -4.34 9.67
N ARG A 240 27.75 -3.55 8.76
CA ARG A 240 28.40 -3.20 7.48
C ARG A 240 29.81 -2.64 7.71
N GLN A 241 29.98 -1.74 8.68
CA GLN A 241 31.30 -1.19 9.02
C GLN A 241 32.27 -2.27 9.49
N ALA A 242 31.81 -3.24 10.29
CA ALA A 242 32.63 -4.39 10.68
C ALA A 242 33.07 -5.25 9.47
N TYR A 243 32.16 -5.51 8.52
CA TYR A 243 32.50 -6.24 7.29
C TYR A 243 33.46 -5.44 6.38
N VAL A 244 33.37 -4.11 6.34
CA VAL A 244 34.34 -3.26 5.62
C VAL A 244 35.74 -3.42 6.21
N LEU A 245 35.87 -3.40 7.53
CA LEU A 245 37.15 -3.62 8.20
C LEU A 245 37.70 -5.02 7.92
N GLN A 246 36.85 -6.04 7.93
CA GLN A 246 37.25 -7.41 7.66
C GLN A 246 37.68 -7.63 6.20
N ALA A 247 37.01 -6.99 5.24
CA ALA A 247 37.40 -6.98 3.84
C ALA A 247 38.75 -6.27 3.65
N ALA A 248 38.96 -5.14 4.32
CA ALA A 248 40.24 -4.42 4.31
C ALA A 248 41.38 -5.23 4.95
N ALA A 249 41.07 -6.11 5.91
CA ALA A 249 42.02 -7.02 6.53
C ALA A 249 42.36 -8.27 5.66
N GLY A 250 41.84 -8.36 4.43
CA GLY A 250 42.16 -9.45 3.49
C GLY A 250 41.20 -10.65 3.55
N THR A 251 40.04 -10.52 4.17
CA THR A 251 39.00 -11.57 4.12
C THR A 251 38.05 -11.32 2.95
N ASP A 252 38.37 -11.88 1.78
CA ASP A 252 37.62 -11.64 0.54
C ASP A 252 36.13 -11.99 0.65
N ALA A 253 35.79 -13.00 1.45
CA ALA A 253 34.41 -13.43 1.70
C ALA A 253 33.55 -12.36 2.42
N ALA A 254 34.16 -11.32 3.02
CA ALA A 254 33.44 -10.22 3.67
C ALA A 254 32.90 -9.18 2.68
N ALA A 255 33.55 -9.00 1.51
CA ALA A 255 33.22 -7.93 0.57
C ALA A 255 31.77 -7.99 0.02
N PRO A 256 31.22 -9.16 -0.36
CA PRO A 256 29.83 -9.24 -0.83
C PRO A 256 28.82 -8.77 0.22
N PHE A 257 29.06 -9.05 1.51
CA PHE A 257 28.17 -8.63 2.59
C PHE A 257 28.07 -7.11 2.71
N VAL A 258 29.17 -6.38 2.50
CA VAL A 258 29.17 -4.90 2.53
C VAL A 258 28.14 -4.32 1.56
N SER A 259 28.16 -4.80 0.31
CA SER A 259 27.24 -4.33 -0.74
C SER A 259 25.80 -4.78 -0.50
N GLN A 260 25.60 -6.01 -0.02
CA GLN A 260 24.26 -6.57 0.23
C GLN A 260 23.58 -5.88 1.42
N ILE A 261 24.31 -5.63 2.51
CA ILE A 261 23.78 -4.92 3.68
C ILE A 261 23.43 -3.46 3.30
N GLU A 262 24.26 -2.81 2.48
CA GLU A 262 23.97 -1.46 1.99
C GLU A 262 22.68 -1.42 1.14
N SER A 263 22.53 -2.34 0.18
CA SER A 263 21.30 -2.47 -0.63
C SER A 263 20.06 -2.68 0.26
N LEU A 264 20.19 -3.58 1.24
CA LEU A 264 19.11 -3.88 2.18
C LEU A 264 18.68 -2.63 2.97
N ILE A 265 19.64 -1.88 3.53
CA ILE A 265 19.35 -0.65 4.28
C ILE A 265 18.63 0.38 3.40
N GLN A 266 19.10 0.58 2.17
CA GLN A 266 18.50 1.52 1.22
C GLN A 266 17.07 1.11 0.88
N ASN A 267 16.84 -0.17 0.56
CA ASN A 267 15.53 -0.68 0.18
C ASN A 267 14.53 -0.66 1.35
N VAL A 268 14.95 -1.01 2.58
CA VAL A 268 14.10 -0.87 3.78
C VAL A 268 13.70 0.58 4.01
N THR A 269 14.67 1.50 3.94
CA THR A 269 14.42 2.93 4.14
C THR A 269 13.44 3.47 3.10
N GLU A 270 13.62 3.07 1.84
CA GLU A 270 12.77 3.48 0.73
C GLU A 270 11.35 2.92 0.85
N LEU A 271 11.20 1.65 1.24
CA LEU A 271 9.89 1.05 1.48
C LEU A 271 9.12 1.84 2.54
N PHE A 272 9.72 2.11 3.70
CA PHE A 272 9.02 2.82 4.78
C PHE A 272 8.76 4.29 4.47
N ARG A 273 9.64 4.95 3.71
CA ARG A 273 9.40 6.30 3.18
C ARG A 273 8.17 6.33 2.28
N ARG A 274 8.00 5.31 1.42
CA ARG A 274 6.82 5.18 0.53
C ARG A 274 5.57 4.79 1.28
N LEU A 275 5.66 3.84 2.20
CA LEU A 275 4.52 3.49 3.07
C LEU A 275 4.03 4.68 3.89
N GLY A 276 4.93 5.59 4.27
CA GLY A 276 4.57 6.84 4.95
C GLY A 276 3.84 7.87 4.09
N SER A 277 3.91 7.76 2.75
CA SER A 277 3.31 8.73 1.82
C SER A 277 2.13 8.18 1.02
N LYS A 278 2.12 6.88 0.69
CA LYS A 278 1.15 6.25 -0.22
C LYS A 278 0.24 5.20 0.42
N ALA A 279 0.66 4.59 1.53
CA ALA A 279 -0.05 3.44 2.10
C ALA A 279 -0.93 3.82 3.30
N ASP A 280 -1.96 3.01 3.57
CA ASP A 280 -2.78 3.19 4.77
C ASP A 280 -1.96 2.90 6.05
N ALA A 281 -2.36 3.52 7.16
CA ALA A 281 -1.72 3.34 8.46
C ALA A 281 -1.70 1.86 8.89
N SER A 282 -2.70 1.07 8.49
CA SER A 282 -2.76 -0.37 8.75
C SER A 282 -1.67 -1.15 8.01
N GLN A 283 -1.45 -0.85 6.72
CA GLN A 283 -0.41 -1.48 5.90
C GLN A 283 0.99 -1.17 6.41
N ARG A 284 1.21 0.10 6.82
CA ARG A 284 2.47 0.49 7.47
C ARG A 284 2.70 -0.26 8.77
N ALA A 285 1.68 -0.41 9.61
CA ALA A 285 1.79 -1.14 10.88
C ALA A 285 2.08 -2.63 10.66
N TYR A 286 1.42 -3.26 9.69
CA TYR A 286 1.71 -4.64 9.29
C TYR A 286 3.16 -4.80 8.83
N ALA A 287 3.63 -3.93 7.93
CA ALA A 287 5.01 -3.96 7.45
C ALA A 287 6.04 -3.77 8.58
N VAL A 288 5.74 -2.94 9.58
CA VAL A 288 6.60 -2.82 10.78
C VAL A 288 6.73 -4.16 11.49
N THR A 289 5.62 -4.86 11.73
CA THR A 289 5.67 -6.16 12.43
C THR A 289 6.43 -7.21 11.64
N GLU A 290 6.18 -7.33 10.34
CA GLU A 290 6.82 -8.32 9.48
C GLU A 290 8.34 -8.09 9.38
N TYR A 291 8.74 -6.85 9.07
CA TYR A 291 10.16 -6.53 8.88
C TYR A 291 10.94 -6.40 10.20
N ASP A 292 10.28 -6.21 11.35
CA ASP A 292 10.93 -6.26 12.67
C ASP A 292 11.56 -7.65 12.92
N ASP A 293 10.81 -8.72 12.64
CA ASP A 293 11.29 -10.10 12.80
C ASP A 293 12.38 -10.47 11.77
N VAL A 294 12.14 -10.17 10.49
CA VAL A 294 13.09 -10.46 9.40
C VAL A 294 14.43 -9.77 9.62
N LEU A 295 14.42 -8.46 9.92
CA LEU A 295 15.65 -7.70 10.12
C LEU A 295 16.37 -8.12 11.40
N SER A 296 15.65 -8.49 12.45
CA SER A 296 16.24 -9.03 13.68
C SER A 296 17.01 -10.32 13.41
N LYS A 297 16.41 -11.25 12.65
CA LYS A 297 17.05 -12.53 12.26
C LYS A 297 18.28 -12.31 11.38
N LEU A 298 18.18 -11.45 10.37
CA LEU A 298 19.31 -11.12 9.50
C LEU A 298 20.45 -10.46 10.28
N ALA A 299 20.14 -9.52 11.17
CA ALA A 299 21.15 -8.88 12.01
C ALA A 299 21.82 -9.87 12.97
N GLY A 300 21.08 -10.87 13.48
CA GLY A 300 21.64 -11.96 14.28
C GLY A 300 22.54 -12.88 13.48
N ALA A 301 22.15 -13.24 12.25
CA ALA A 301 22.97 -14.07 11.37
C ALA A 301 24.28 -13.37 10.96
N LEU A 302 24.23 -12.06 10.75
CA LEU A 302 25.40 -11.25 10.36
C LEU A 302 26.32 -10.86 11.52
N ASP A 303 25.92 -11.11 12.76
CA ASP A 303 26.62 -10.65 13.96
C ASP A 303 27.95 -11.39 14.20
N ARG A 304 28.72 -10.86 15.17
CA ARG A 304 29.97 -11.43 15.69
C ARG A 304 29.84 -12.85 16.16
N ASP A 305 28.67 -13.26 16.64
CA ASP A 305 28.43 -14.59 17.19
C ASP A 305 28.15 -15.66 16.12
N TYR A 306 27.99 -15.27 14.84
CA TYR A 306 27.76 -16.22 13.75
C TYR A 306 28.64 -15.97 12.52
N ILE A 307 28.18 -15.25 11.49
CA ILE A 307 28.96 -15.17 10.23
C ILE A 307 30.30 -14.45 10.42
N LEU A 308 30.37 -13.42 11.27
CA LEU A 308 31.66 -12.79 11.54
C LEU A 308 32.63 -13.76 12.25
N ASP A 309 32.15 -14.63 13.15
CA ASP A 309 33.00 -15.67 13.74
C ASP A 309 33.38 -16.75 12.71
N VAL A 310 32.45 -17.17 11.85
CA VAL A 310 32.73 -18.10 10.74
C VAL A 310 33.82 -17.55 9.83
N LEU A 311 33.82 -16.24 9.56
CA LEU A 311 34.84 -15.58 8.74
C LEU A 311 36.19 -15.44 9.46
N MET A 312 36.19 -15.12 10.75
CA MET A 312 37.43 -14.93 11.52
C MET A 312 38.08 -16.26 11.93
N ASN A 313 37.28 -17.29 12.22
CA ASN A 313 37.72 -18.55 12.79
C ASN A 313 37.13 -19.77 12.03
N PRO A 314 37.36 -19.90 10.70
CA PRO A 314 36.70 -20.92 9.88
C PRO A 314 36.97 -22.36 10.31
N ARG A 315 38.07 -22.61 11.02
CA ARG A 315 38.46 -23.94 11.54
C ARG A 315 37.54 -24.50 12.63
N PHE A 316 36.74 -23.67 13.29
CA PHE A 316 35.84 -24.08 14.37
C PHE A 316 34.41 -24.36 13.88
N TRP A 317 34.17 -24.23 12.58
CA TRP A 317 32.85 -24.35 11.99
C TRP A 317 32.84 -25.41 10.90
N ASP A 318 31.80 -26.24 10.89
CA ASP A 318 31.53 -27.16 9.79
C ASP A 318 31.00 -26.40 8.58
N ASN A 319 31.53 -26.71 7.39
CA ASN A 319 31.16 -26.13 6.10
C ASN A 319 31.09 -24.58 6.10
N PRO A 320 32.15 -23.87 6.48
CA PRO A 320 32.11 -22.41 6.66
C PRO A 320 31.75 -21.67 5.36
N ALA A 321 32.24 -22.15 4.22
CA ALA A 321 31.92 -21.59 2.90
C ALA A 321 30.43 -21.73 2.54
N GLU A 322 29.80 -22.86 2.88
CA GLU A 322 28.38 -23.11 2.64
C GLU A 322 27.51 -22.20 3.50
N ARG A 323 27.87 -22.00 4.78
CA ARG A 323 27.17 -21.09 5.69
C ARG A 323 27.21 -19.64 5.19
N VAL A 324 28.38 -19.19 4.75
CA VAL A 324 28.55 -17.87 4.12
C VAL A 324 27.66 -17.74 2.89
N ALA A 325 27.67 -18.73 2.00
CA ALA A 325 26.84 -18.73 0.79
C ALA A 325 25.33 -18.72 1.11
N SER A 326 24.91 -19.46 2.13
CA SER A 326 23.52 -19.52 2.61
C SER A 326 23.03 -18.16 3.10
N VAL A 327 23.80 -17.48 3.96
CA VAL A 327 23.41 -16.14 4.46
C VAL A 327 23.45 -15.08 3.35
N GLN A 328 24.38 -15.16 2.40
CA GLN A 328 24.34 -14.31 1.20
C GLN A 328 23.12 -14.60 0.31
N GLY A 329 22.69 -15.86 0.23
CA GLY A 329 21.43 -16.25 -0.43
C GLY A 329 20.22 -15.63 0.25
N ALA A 330 20.18 -15.70 1.58
CA ALA A 330 19.12 -15.11 2.42
C ALA A 330 18.99 -13.61 2.21
N LEU A 331 20.10 -12.88 2.30
CA LEU A 331 20.13 -11.43 2.10
C LEU A 331 19.60 -11.05 0.71
N ARG A 332 20.05 -11.74 -0.35
CA ARG A 332 19.56 -11.51 -1.71
C ARG A 332 18.09 -11.86 -1.91
N ALA A 333 17.56 -12.83 -1.16
CA ALA A 333 16.15 -13.17 -1.21
C ALA A 333 15.29 -12.07 -0.56
N VAL A 334 15.68 -11.61 0.64
CA VAL A 334 14.98 -10.53 1.35
C VAL A 334 15.06 -9.21 0.58
N ASP A 335 16.22 -8.90 -0.02
CA ASP A 335 16.38 -7.69 -0.83
C ASP A 335 15.46 -7.67 -2.06
N ARG A 336 15.34 -8.81 -2.76
CA ARG A 336 14.38 -8.95 -3.87
C ARG A 336 12.94 -8.75 -3.40
N GLN A 337 12.57 -9.35 -2.27
CA GLN A 337 11.24 -9.20 -1.69
C GLN A 337 10.94 -7.74 -1.32
N LEU A 338 11.91 -7.00 -0.78
CA LEU A 338 11.77 -5.56 -0.50
C LEU A 338 11.51 -4.76 -1.78
N VAL A 339 12.27 -5.02 -2.85
CA VAL A 339 12.07 -4.35 -4.15
C VAL A 339 10.68 -4.65 -4.71
N ASP A 340 10.21 -5.89 -4.63
CA ASP A 340 8.88 -6.26 -5.11
C ASP A 340 7.77 -5.60 -4.27
N ASN A 341 7.95 -5.53 -2.94
CA ASN A 341 7.03 -4.81 -2.07
C ASN A 341 7.01 -3.29 -2.37
N ILE A 342 8.16 -2.69 -2.67
CA ILE A 342 8.24 -1.29 -3.13
C ILE A 342 7.44 -1.11 -4.42
N ARG A 343 7.55 -2.04 -5.37
CA ARG A 343 6.78 -2.01 -6.63
C ARG A 343 5.28 -2.13 -6.38
N GLN A 344 4.85 -3.02 -5.47
CA GLN A 344 3.44 -3.17 -5.10
C GLN A 344 2.87 -1.88 -4.49
N VAL A 345 3.58 -1.28 -3.53
CA VAL A 345 3.19 0.01 -2.91
C VAL A 345 3.12 1.12 -3.95
N ASN A 346 4.00 1.10 -4.96
CA ASN A 346 3.96 2.10 -6.02
C ASN A 346 2.78 1.92 -6.99
N ALA A 347 2.30 0.69 -7.16
CA ALA A 347 1.16 0.37 -8.02
C ALA A 347 -0.20 0.52 -7.30
N ASP A 348 -0.22 1.07 -6.09
CA ASP A 348 -1.37 1.16 -5.18
C ASP A 348 -2.07 -0.20 -4.95
N ARG A 349 -1.35 -1.30 -5.19
CA ARG A 349 -1.78 -2.64 -4.82
C ARG A 349 -1.47 -2.81 -3.35
N GLY A 350 -2.42 -3.37 -2.59
CA GLY A 350 -2.15 -3.71 -1.20
C GLY A 350 -0.91 -4.59 -1.10
N LEU A 351 -0.14 -4.43 -0.01
CA LEU A 351 1.01 -5.29 0.26
C LEU A 351 0.54 -6.74 0.34
N GLU A 352 0.83 -7.53 -0.69
CA GLU A 352 0.71 -8.98 -0.63
C GLU A 352 2.07 -9.53 -0.26
N PHE A 353 2.26 -9.76 1.04
CA PHE A 353 3.38 -10.53 1.52
C PHE A 353 3.15 -11.97 1.10
N GLN A 354 3.59 -12.32 -0.12
CA GLN A 354 3.58 -13.67 -0.64
C GLN A 354 4.59 -14.50 0.16
N VAL A 355 4.15 -14.94 1.34
CA VAL A 355 4.66 -16.09 2.12
C VAL A 355 6.20 -16.20 2.09
N GLY A 356 6.88 -15.38 2.89
CA GLY A 356 8.35 -15.29 2.90
C GLY A 356 9.03 -15.70 4.21
N VAL A 357 8.35 -16.43 5.10
CA VAL A 357 8.93 -16.82 6.40
C VAL A 357 9.58 -18.21 6.37
N GLU A 358 9.20 -19.08 5.42
CA GLU A 358 9.63 -20.50 5.41
C GLU A 358 11.14 -20.67 5.19
N GLY A 359 11.81 -19.75 4.49
CA GLY A 359 13.24 -19.85 4.20
C GLY A 359 14.19 -19.38 5.31
N ILE A 360 13.69 -18.68 6.35
CA ILE A 360 14.54 -18.08 7.42
C ILE A 360 14.51 -18.95 8.70
N ARG A 361 13.68 -19.99 8.74
CA ARG A 361 13.47 -20.80 9.95
C ARG A 361 14.66 -21.72 10.29
N ASP A 362 15.51 -22.03 9.30
CA ASP A 362 16.58 -23.02 9.42
C ASP A 362 17.99 -22.41 9.52
N MET A 363 18.12 -21.10 9.80
CA MET A 363 19.42 -20.41 9.79
C MET A 363 20.22 -20.49 11.10
N ARG A 364 19.71 -21.17 12.13
CA ARG A 364 20.39 -21.30 13.43
C ARG A 364 20.68 -22.73 13.80
#